data_AF-A0A108CCT7-F1
#
_entry.id   AF-A0A108CCT7-F1
#
_cell.length_a   1.000
_cell.length_b   1.000
_cell.length_c   1.000
_cell.angle_alpha   90.00
_cell.angle_beta   90.00
_cell.angle_gamma   90.00
#
_symmetry.space_group_name_H-M   'P 1'
#
loop_
_entity.id
_entity.type
_entity.pdbx_description
1 polymer ?
#
loop_
_entity_poly.entity_id
_entity_poly.type
_entity_poly.pdbx_seq_one_letter_code
_entity_poly.pdbx_strand_id
1 'polypeptide(L)'
;MNRTTRAVLWWLCLFIAPLVLATIELFHPAGFTHDPGMFDYLSKPEYDHNHAALAYFGPAWWFALHMIQTPCVVLVCIGLWLLVGDDPGPVAWLARLSTFVFLVAYTVLDAVGGIGLGRLLQIAAQMTPDQHTAIATLLNNFWVDRWTGGVGSFISLTGSWAAFFATAFVGLERWLRRRTRAAVVLGIMLAAAGYLLQISHAAMTGPAAFALLTITALAMHFLERRENAKAPQAAADALAAPPDTRQPELGA
;
A
#
# COMPACT_ATOMS: atom_id res chain seq x y z
N MET A 1 -16.70 -16.76 5.58
CA MET A 1 -16.04 -16.17 6.77
C MET A 1 -17.09 -15.51 7.66
N ASN A 2 -17.04 -15.68 8.99
CA ASN A 2 -18.00 -15.05 9.90
C ASN A 2 -17.76 -13.52 10.01
N ARG A 3 -18.75 -12.79 10.53
CA ARG A 3 -18.72 -11.31 10.60
C ARG A 3 -17.57 -10.77 11.46
N THR A 4 -17.27 -11.43 12.57
CA THR A 4 -16.22 -11.02 13.51
C THR A 4 -14.84 -11.15 12.89
N THR A 5 -14.53 -12.31 12.28
CA THR A 5 -13.26 -12.54 11.59
C THR A 5 -13.06 -11.54 10.46
N ARG A 6 -14.11 -11.27 9.67
CA ARG A 6 -14.04 -10.25 8.60
C ARG A 6 -13.72 -8.86 9.14
N ALA A 7 -14.35 -8.47 10.25
CA ALA A 7 -14.11 -7.18 10.88
C ALA A 7 -12.68 -7.06 11.42
N VAL A 8 -12.17 -8.10 12.08
CA VAL A 8 -10.80 -8.15 12.59
C VAL A 8 -9.79 -8.03 11.44
N LEU A 9 -9.96 -8.84 10.38
CA LEU A 9 -9.08 -8.75 9.20
C LEU A 9 -9.14 -7.37 8.55
N TRP A 10 -10.33 -6.78 8.44
CA TRP A 10 -10.47 -5.43 7.89
C TRP A 10 -9.63 -4.40 8.67
N TRP A 11 -9.74 -4.38 10.00
CA TRP A 11 -8.97 -3.46 10.83
C TRP A 11 -7.47 -3.72 10.76
N LEU A 12 -7.05 -4.99 10.79
CA LEU A 12 -5.63 -5.33 10.67
C LEU A 12 -5.06 -4.89 9.31
N CYS A 13 -5.78 -5.18 8.23
CA CYS A 13 -5.26 -5.03 6.87
C CYS A 13 -5.39 -3.62 6.29
N LEU A 14 -6.43 -2.88 6.65
CA LEU A 14 -6.76 -1.58 6.04
C LEU A 14 -6.61 -0.39 7.00
N PHE A 15 -6.27 -0.65 8.26
CA PHE A 15 -6.00 0.40 9.23
C PHE A 15 -4.65 0.19 9.93
N ILE A 16 -4.46 -0.92 10.66
CA ILE A 16 -3.26 -1.12 11.48
C ILE A 16 -2.00 -1.25 10.60
N ALA A 17 -2.00 -2.19 9.64
CA ALA A 17 -0.84 -2.40 8.76
C ALA A 17 -0.44 -1.14 7.98
N PRO A 18 -1.35 -0.44 7.25
CA PRO A 18 -0.96 0.77 6.55
C PRO A 18 -0.59 1.93 7.49
N LEU A 19 -1.15 2.02 8.70
CA LEU A 19 -0.70 3.02 9.67
C LEU A 19 0.72 2.75 10.19
N VAL A 20 1.05 1.48 10.43
CA VAL A 20 2.43 1.07 10.78
C VAL A 20 3.38 1.44 9.66
N LEU A 21 3.06 1.06 8.42
CA LEU A 21 3.84 1.43 7.23
C LEU A 21 3.99 2.94 7.11
N ALA A 22 2.90 3.70 7.20
CA ALA A 22 2.94 5.16 7.14
C ALA A 22 3.87 5.79 8.19
N THR A 23 4.06 5.12 9.34
CA THR A 23 4.91 5.59 10.43
C THR A 23 6.37 5.19 10.25
N ILE A 24 6.65 3.91 9.98
CA ILE A 24 8.04 3.44 9.87
C ILE A 24 8.73 3.98 8.61
N GLU A 25 7.96 4.18 7.53
CA GLU A 25 8.48 4.66 6.25
C GLU A 25 8.92 6.12 6.32
N LEU A 26 8.53 6.90 7.34
CA LEU A 26 9.09 8.23 7.60
C LEU A 26 10.60 8.20 7.90
N PHE A 27 11.10 7.02 8.28
CA PHE A 27 12.50 6.74 8.61
C PHE A 27 13.13 5.78 7.58
N HIS A 28 12.50 5.61 6.40
CA HIS A 28 13.03 4.84 5.28
C HIS A 28 13.68 5.81 4.28
N PRO A 29 15.03 5.92 4.28
CA PRO A 29 15.72 6.90 3.46
C PRO A 29 15.59 6.61 1.96
N ALA A 30 15.71 7.64 1.15
CA ALA A 30 15.74 7.52 -0.31
C ALA A 30 16.71 8.54 -0.93
N GLY A 31 16.92 8.46 -2.24
CA GLY A 31 17.74 9.44 -2.96
C GLY A 31 19.27 9.29 -2.79
N PHE A 32 19.73 8.25 -2.09
CA PHE A 32 21.16 8.00 -1.86
C PHE A 32 21.86 7.20 -2.96
N THR A 33 21.15 6.76 -4.01
CA THR A 33 21.69 5.84 -5.04
C THR A 33 22.97 6.37 -5.71
N HIS A 34 23.04 7.67 -5.98
CA HIS A 34 24.16 8.28 -6.72
C HIS A 34 25.15 9.03 -5.82
N ASP A 35 24.67 9.69 -4.77
CA ASP A 35 25.49 10.47 -3.86
C ASP A 35 24.94 10.36 -2.42
N PRO A 36 25.70 9.80 -1.46
CA PRO A 36 27.08 9.30 -1.57
C PRO A 36 27.21 7.90 -2.20
N GLY A 37 26.09 7.28 -2.58
CA GLY A 37 26.02 5.87 -2.97
C GLY A 37 25.40 5.02 -1.87
N MET A 38 24.79 3.89 -2.26
CA MET A 38 24.00 3.06 -1.35
C MET A 38 24.81 2.55 -0.16
N PHE A 39 25.99 1.98 -0.40
CA PHE A 39 26.80 1.39 0.69
C PHE A 39 27.23 2.45 1.70
N ASP A 40 27.76 3.58 1.24
CA ASP A 40 28.29 4.64 2.10
C ASP A 40 27.18 5.30 2.93
N TYR A 41 25.98 5.44 2.36
CA TYR A 41 24.83 5.98 3.06
C TYR A 41 24.26 4.96 4.06
N LEU A 42 23.91 3.75 3.61
CA LEU A 42 23.18 2.79 4.45
C LEU A 42 24.03 2.14 5.55
N SER A 43 25.36 2.19 5.46
CA SER A 43 26.26 1.57 6.45
C SER A 43 26.35 2.32 7.79
N LYS A 44 25.81 3.54 7.88
CA LYS A 44 25.93 4.39 9.07
C LYS A 44 24.62 5.13 9.38
N PRO A 45 24.37 5.52 10.64
CA PRO A 45 23.29 6.44 10.95
C PRO A 45 23.49 7.79 10.26
N GLU A 46 22.40 8.42 9.83
CA GLU A 46 22.41 9.72 9.15
C GLU A 46 21.18 10.54 9.57
N TYR A 47 21.37 11.85 9.77
CA TYR A 47 20.31 12.79 10.15
C TYR A 47 20.18 13.95 9.13
N ASP A 48 20.91 13.87 8.01
CA ASP A 48 20.74 14.79 6.90
C ASP A 48 19.36 14.63 6.24
N HIS A 49 18.64 15.75 6.11
CA HIS A 49 17.31 15.82 5.52
C HIS A 49 17.35 15.80 3.98
N ASN A 50 18.55 15.87 3.38
CA ASN A 50 18.72 15.82 1.93
C ASN A 50 18.30 14.46 1.31
N HIS A 51 18.20 13.40 2.11
CA HIS A 51 17.89 12.03 1.68
C HIS A 51 16.48 11.55 2.10
N ALA A 52 15.52 12.47 2.02
CA ALA A 52 14.07 12.29 2.08
C ALA A 52 13.47 11.61 3.33
N ALA A 53 14.24 11.22 4.35
CA ALA A 53 13.76 10.68 5.62
C ALA A 53 13.86 11.69 6.78
N LEU A 54 13.06 11.49 7.82
CA LEU A 54 13.14 12.27 9.06
C LEU A 54 14.43 11.97 9.85
N ALA A 55 14.87 10.72 9.83
CA ALA A 55 16.14 10.25 10.35
C ALA A 55 16.42 8.83 9.82
N TYR A 56 17.68 8.43 9.80
CA TYR A 56 18.10 7.06 9.52
C TYR A 56 19.01 6.54 10.61
N PHE A 57 18.63 5.43 11.25
CA PHE A 57 19.34 4.89 12.43
C PHE A 57 20.43 3.86 12.07
N GLY A 58 20.77 3.71 10.79
CA GLY A 58 21.80 2.80 10.31
C GLY A 58 21.29 1.41 9.90
N PRO A 59 22.19 0.47 9.57
CA PRO A 59 21.86 -0.76 8.85
C PRO A 59 21.00 -1.76 9.67
N ALA A 60 21.05 -1.67 10.99
CA ALA A 60 20.15 -2.45 11.86
C ALA A 60 18.69 -2.02 11.69
N TRP A 61 18.45 -0.71 11.51
CA TRP A 61 17.12 -0.18 11.25
C TRP A 61 16.65 -0.54 9.83
N TRP A 62 17.51 -0.41 8.81
CA TRP A 62 17.17 -0.87 7.46
C TRP A 62 16.68 -2.32 7.44
N PHE A 63 17.36 -3.22 8.16
CA PHE A 63 16.91 -4.60 8.31
C PHE A 63 15.57 -4.71 9.06
N ALA A 64 15.47 -4.06 10.23
CA ALA A 64 14.28 -4.17 11.08
C ALA A 64 13.02 -3.62 10.42
N LEU A 65 13.13 -2.47 9.74
CA LEU A 65 12.00 -1.86 9.05
C LEU A 65 11.48 -2.78 7.95
N HIS A 66 12.36 -3.40 7.14
CA HIS A 66 11.91 -4.32 6.09
C HIS A 66 11.32 -5.62 6.65
N MET A 67 11.83 -6.13 7.78
CA MET A 67 11.23 -7.27 8.49
C MET A 67 9.81 -6.97 8.99
N ILE A 68 9.50 -5.72 9.32
CA ILE A 68 8.14 -5.27 9.71
C ILE A 68 7.29 -4.96 8.47
N GLN A 69 7.89 -4.33 7.46
CA GLN A 69 7.25 -3.92 6.21
C GLN A 69 6.68 -5.11 5.45
N THR A 70 7.46 -6.18 5.26
CA THR A 70 7.05 -7.35 4.48
C THR A 70 5.72 -7.93 4.94
N PRO A 71 5.51 -8.32 6.22
CA PRO A 71 4.21 -8.82 6.65
C PRO A 71 3.11 -7.75 6.60
N CYS A 72 3.43 -6.46 6.81
CA CYS A 72 2.44 -5.39 6.68
C CYS A 72 1.96 -5.22 5.22
N VAL A 73 2.85 -5.31 4.24
CA VAL A 73 2.50 -5.29 2.81
C VAL A 73 1.61 -6.47 2.44
N VAL A 74 1.90 -7.68 2.98
CA VAL A 74 1.03 -8.85 2.83
C VAL A 74 -0.37 -8.56 3.37
N LEU A 75 -0.48 -7.98 4.57
CA LEU A 75 -1.75 -7.58 5.16
C LEU A 75 -2.48 -6.53 4.30
N VAL A 76 -1.77 -5.53 3.78
CA VAL A 76 -2.36 -4.54 2.85
C VAL A 76 -2.94 -5.24 1.62
N CYS A 77 -2.22 -6.18 1.01
CA CYS A 77 -2.72 -6.95 -0.14
C CYS A 77 -4.00 -7.74 0.20
N ILE A 78 -4.05 -8.37 1.37
CA ILE A 78 -5.28 -9.02 1.87
C ILE A 78 -6.40 -7.99 2.03
N GLY A 79 -6.09 -6.79 2.54
CA GLY A 79 -7.02 -5.67 2.64
C GLY A 79 -7.60 -5.26 1.29
N LEU A 80 -6.77 -5.14 0.25
CA LEU A 80 -7.23 -4.85 -1.11
C LEU A 80 -8.17 -5.94 -1.63
N TRP A 81 -7.87 -7.23 -1.39
CA TRP A 81 -8.78 -8.33 -1.71
C TRP A 81 -10.12 -8.25 -0.96
N LEU A 82 -10.10 -7.86 0.32
CA LEU A 82 -11.32 -7.66 1.10
C LEU A 82 -12.19 -6.51 0.54
N LEU A 83 -11.57 -5.47 -0.02
CA LEU A 83 -12.28 -4.36 -0.65
C LEU A 83 -12.93 -4.75 -1.98
N VAL A 84 -12.36 -5.71 -2.72
CA VAL A 84 -12.98 -6.31 -3.91
C VAL A 84 -14.14 -7.24 -3.52
N GLY A 85 -13.98 -8.04 -2.46
CA GLY A 85 -14.98 -9.04 -2.06
C GLY A 85 -15.07 -10.22 -3.04
N ASP A 86 -16.25 -10.82 -3.17
CA ASP A 86 -16.45 -12.09 -3.92
C ASP A 86 -16.91 -11.91 -5.38
N ASP A 87 -16.78 -10.70 -5.94
CA ASP A 87 -17.30 -10.41 -7.29
C ASP A 87 -16.48 -11.10 -8.39
N PRO A 88 -17.11 -11.84 -9.32
CA PRO A 88 -16.42 -12.53 -10.40
C PRO A 88 -16.11 -11.65 -11.62
N GLY A 89 -16.49 -10.36 -11.62
CA GLY A 89 -16.35 -9.46 -12.76
C GLY A 89 -14.91 -9.24 -13.25
N PRO A 90 -14.72 -8.81 -14.51
CA PRO A 90 -13.39 -8.67 -15.10
C PRO A 90 -12.51 -7.64 -14.38
N VAL A 91 -13.09 -6.53 -13.91
CA VAL A 91 -12.33 -5.51 -13.15
C VAL A 91 -11.94 -6.04 -11.78
N ALA A 92 -12.84 -6.73 -11.08
CA ALA A 92 -12.52 -7.45 -9.86
C ALA A 92 -11.37 -8.45 -10.08
N TRP A 93 -11.38 -9.23 -11.18
CA TRP A 93 -10.28 -10.13 -11.52
C TRP A 93 -8.96 -9.39 -11.73
N LEU A 94 -8.96 -8.29 -12.49
CA LEU A 94 -7.76 -7.46 -12.70
C LEU A 94 -7.22 -6.88 -11.39
N ALA A 95 -8.10 -6.42 -10.49
CA ALA A 95 -7.70 -5.99 -9.16
C ALA A 95 -6.98 -7.10 -8.41
N ARG A 96 -7.54 -8.32 -8.41
CA ARG A 96 -6.92 -9.47 -7.72
C ARG A 96 -5.58 -9.87 -8.32
N LEU A 97 -5.47 -9.88 -9.65
CA LEU A 97 -4.22 -10.20 -10.35
C LEU A 97 -3.14 -9.16 -10.03
N SER A 98 -3.46 -7.88 -10.14
CA SER A 98 -2.52 -6.81 -9.82
C SER A 98 -2.10 -6.86 -8.34
N THR A 99 -3.03 -7.11 -7.42
CA THR A 99 -2.71 -7.33 -6.00
C THR A 99 -1.79 -8.53 -5.80
N PHE A 100 -2.00 -9.64 -6.50
CA PHE A 100 -1.14 -10.82 -6.43
C PHE A 100 0.27 -10.52 -6.96
N VAL A 101 0.39 -9.85 -8.10
CA VAL A 101 1.70 -9.46 -8.65
C VAL A 101 2.42 -8.49 -7.72
N PHE A 102 1.70 -7.51 -7.16
CA PHE A 102 2.24 -6.60 -6.15
C PHE A 102 2.78 -7.36 -4.94
N LEU A 103 1.99 -8.27 -4.37
CA LEU A 103 2.37 -9.11 -3.25
C LEU A 103 3.67 -9.87 -3.52
N VAL A 104 3.75 -10.57 -4.67
CA VAL A 104 4.93 -11.37 -5.04
C VAL A 104 6.15 -10.47 -5.24
N ALA A 105 6.03 -9.44 -6.07
CA ALA A 105 7.16 -8.58 -6.43
C ALA A 105 7.71 -7.82 -5.23
N TYR A 106 6.86 -7.25 -4.37
CA TYR A 106 7.32 -6.55 -3.15
C TYR A 106 7.90 -7.52 -2.11
N THR A 107 7.36 -8.74 -1.99
CA THR A 107 7.97 -9.74 -1.10
C THR A 107 9.39 -10.08 -1.55
N VAL A 108 9.59 -10.25 -2.87
CA VAL A 108 10.93 -10.49 -3.41
C VAL A 108 11.84 -9.27 -3.24
N LEU A 109 11.33 -8.06 -3.52
CA LEU A 109 12.08 -6.82 -3.34
C LEU A 109 12.55 -6.66 -1.89
N ASP A 110 11.67 -6.83 -0.92
CA ASP A 110 12.01 -6.73 0.50
C ASP A 110 12.98 -7.83 0.92
N ALA A 111 12.76 -9.08 0.49
CA ALA A 111 13.65 -10.19 0.85
C ALA A 111 15.09 -9.93 0.37
N VAL A 112 15.22 -9.35 -0.82
CA VAL A 112 16.49 -9.15 -1.51
C VAL A 112 17.15 -7.81 -1.11
N GLY A 113 16.48 -6.69 -1.40
CA GLY A 113 17.00 -5.34 -1.20
C GLY A 113 16.77 -4.78 0.20
N GLY A 114 15.77 -5.27 0.93
CA GLY A 114 15.51 -4.86 2.31
C GLY A 114 16.31 -5.69 3.32
N ILE A 115 15.86 -6.92 3.49
CA ILE A 115 16.32 -7.88 4.50
C ILE A 115 17.71 -8.41 4.16
N GLY A 116 17.91 -8.93 2.95
CA GLY A 116 19.19 -9.49 2.50
C GLY A 116 20.31 -8.47 2.53
N LEU A 117 20.11 -7.34 1.84
CA LEU A 117 21.06 -6.23 1.84
C LEU A 117 21.30 -5.67 3.25
N GLY A 118 20.25 -5.43 4.04
CA GLY A 118 20.39 -4.96 5.43
C GLY A 118 21.24 -5.87 6.29
N ARG A 119 21.11 -7.19 6.10
CA ARG A 119 21.94 -8.17 6.80
C ARG A 119 23.39 -8.14 6.32
N LEU A 120 23.61 -8.01 5.00
CA LEU A 120 24.96 -7.90 4.43
C LEU A 120 25.68 -6.63 4.91
N LEU A 121 24.98 -5.49 5.04
CA LEU A 121 25.54 -4.26 5.59
C LEU A 121 25.99 -4.42 7.05
N GLN A 122 25.19 -5.11 7.88
CA GLN A 122 25.58 -5.41 9.26
C GLN A 122 26.79 -6.34 9.36
N ILE A 123 26.92 -7.30 8.43
CA ILE A 123 28.10 -8.17 8.35
C ILE A 123 29.31 -7.37 7.86
N ALA A 124 29.13 -6.52 6.86
CA ALA A 124 30.18 -5.66 6.32
C ALA A 124 30.76 -4.72 7.38
N ALA A 125 29.94 -4.22 8.32
CA ALA A 125 30.39 -3.38 9.42
C ALA A 125 31.39 -4.08 10.38
N GLN A 126 31.53 -5.41 10.30
CA GLN A 126 32.47 -6.21 11.10
C GLN A 126 33.73 -6.61 10.31
N MET A 127 33.83 -6.22 9.04
CA MET A 127 34.96 -6.57 8.17
C MET A 127 36.18 -5.67 8.43
N THR A 128 37.34 -6.08 7.91
CA THR A 128 38.53 -5.23 7.96
C THR A 128 38.44 -4.10 6.93
N PRO A 129 39.16 -2.97 7.13
CA PRO A 129 39.18 -1.88 6.16
C PRO A 129 39.56 -2.32 4.74
N ASP A 130 40.48 -3.28 4.60
CA ASP A 130 40.92 -3.81 3.31
C ASP A 130 39.80 -4.53 2.54
N GLN A 131 38.81 -5.07 3.25
CA GLN A 131 37.65 -5.75 2.67
C GLN A 131 36.52 -4.78 2.30
N HIS A 132 36.49 -3.58 2.90
CA HIS A 132 35.41 -2.60 2.72
C HIS A 132 35.27 -2.13 1.27
N THR A 133 36.38 -1.89 0.56
CA THR A 133 36.32 -1.44 -0.84
C THR A 133 35.68 -2.48 -1.76
N ALA A 134 36.02 -3.76 -1.57
CA ALA A 134 35.49 -4.85 -2.38
C ALA A 134 33.98 -5.07 -2.11
N ILE A 135 33.57 -5.10 -0.83
CA ILE A 135 32.17 -5.29 -0.47
C ILE A 135 31.32 -4.07 -0.86
N ALA A 136 31.83 -2.84 -0.72
CA ALA A 136 31.14 -1.63 -1.17
C ALA A 136 30.87 -1.66 -2.67
N THR A 137 31.88 -2.03 -3.47
CA THR A 137 31.74 -2.18 -4.93
C THR A 137 30.67 -3.22 -5.28
N LEU A 138 30.72 -4.40 -4.65
CA LEU A 138 29.74 -5.46 -4.89
C LEU A 138 28.32 -5.00 -4.55
N LEU A 139 28.10 -4.42 -3.37
CA LEU A 139 26.77 -4.06 -2.91
C LEU A 139 26.20 -2.86 -3.68
N ASN A 140 27.03 -1.88 -4.06
CA ASN A 140 26.58 -0.78 -4.93
C ASN A 140 26.18 -1.26 -6.32
N ASN A 141 26.98 -2.15 -6.94
CA ASN A 141 26.63 -2.75 -8.23
C ASN A 141 25.36 -3.59 -8.15
N PHE A 142 25.20 -4.31 -7.04
CA PHE A 142 23.99 -5.06 -6.76
C PHE A 142 22.76 -4.14 -6.64
N TRP A 143 22.88 -3.01 -5.94
CA TRP A 143 21.79 -2.05 -5.75
C TRP A 143 21.27 -1.45 -7.07
N VAL A 144 22.15 -1.23 -8.05
CA VAL A 144 21.76 -0.66 -9.35
C VAL A 144 21.49 -1.74 -10.41
N ASP A 145 21.48 -3.03 -10.04
CA ASP A 145 21.18 -4.10 -10.98
C ASP A 145 19.76 -3.96 -11.55
N ARG A 146 19.65 -4.08 -12.87
CA ARG A 146 18.40 -3.87 -13.61
C ARG A 146 17.31 -4.90 -13.31
N TRP A 147 17.65 -6.05 -12.72
CA TRP A 147 16.69 -7.11 -12.41
C TRP A 147 16.32 -7.12 -10.94
N THR A 148 17.32 -7.15 -10.06
CA THR A 148 17.15 -7.41 -8.62
C THR A 148 17.58 -6.26 -7.72
N GLY A 149 18.09 -5.17 -8.28
CA GLY A 149 18.50 -3.99 -7.53
C GLY A 149 17.32 -3.28 -6.84
N GLY A 150 17.63 -2.13 -6.24
CA GLY A 150 16.67 -1.25 -5.58
C GLY A 150 15.75 -0.52 -6.57
N VAL A 151 15.60 0.79 -6.38
CA VAL A 151 14.67 1.61 -7.18
C VAL A 151 15.05 1.58 -8.66
N GLY A 152 14.08 1.23 -9.50
CA GLY A 152 14.23 1.19 -10.97
C GLY A 152 14.59 -0.17 -11.55
N SER A 153 14.85 -1.18 -10.71
CA SER A 153 14.96 -2.58 -11.14
C SER A 153 13.64 -3.12 -11.69
N PHE A 154 13.70 -4.19 -12.49
CA PHE A 154 12.53 -4.88 -13.03
C PHE A 154 11.56 -5.32 -11.92
N ILE A 155 12.08 -5.88 -10.82
CA ILE A 155 11.26 -6.31 -9.68
C ILE A 155 10.59 -5.11 -9.01
N SER A 156 11.35 -4.04 -8.73
CA SER A 156 10.79 -2.85 -8.08
C SER A 156 9.73 -2.15 -8.94
N LEU A 157 9.98 -1.99 -10.24
CA LEU A 157 9.02 -1.39 -11.19
C LEU A 157 7.78 -2.26 -11.36
N THR A 158 7.94 -3.58 -11.47
CA THR A 158 6.80 -4.50 -11.57
C THR A 158 5.92 -4.39 -10.33
N GLY A 159 6.53 -4.42 -9.14
CA GLY A 159 5.80 -4.27 -7.89
C GLY A 159 5.10 -2.92 -7.77
N SER A 160 5.78 -1.82 -8.11
CA SER A 160 5.27 -0.47 -7.91
C SER A 160 4.11 -0.15 -8.88
N TRP A 161 4.21 -0.58 -10.14
CA TRP A 161 3.09 -0.49 -11.08
C TRP A 161 1.93 -1.42 -10.72
N ALA A 162 2.21 -2.64 -10.26
CA ALA A 162 1.17 -3.55 -9.80
C ALA A 162 0.41 -2.98 -8.60
N ALA A 163 1.08 -2.29 -7.67
CA ALA A 163 0.44 -1.59 -6.56
C ALA A 163 -0.53 -0.52 -7.07
N PHE A 164 -0.09 0.32 -8.02
CA PHE A 164 -0.96 1.33 -8.64
C PHE A 164 -2.19 0.72 -9.31
N PHE A 165 -2.00 -0.29 -10.16
CA PHE A 165 -3.11 -0.93 -10.85
C PHE A 165 -4.06 -1.64 -9.89
N ALA A 166 -3.53 -2.26 -8.83
CA ALA A 166 -4.35 -2.89 -7.80
C ALA A 166 -5.32 -1.89 -7.16
N THR A 167 -4.82 -0.76 -6.65
CA THR A 167 -5.68 0.23 -5.99
C THR A 167 -6.62 0.93 -6.97
N ALA A 168 -6.17 1.21 -8.20
CA ALA A 168 -6.99 1.80 -9.24
C ALA A 168 -8.16 0.88 -9.64
N PHE A 169 -7.91 -0.42 -9.84
CA PHE A 169 -8.96 -1.37 -10.17
C PHE A 169 -9.90 -1.64 -8.98
N VAL A 170 -9.41 -1.65 -7.74
CA VAL A 170 -10.29 -1.68 -6.55
C VAL A 170 -11.22 -0.46 -6.55
N GLY A 171 -10.70 0.73 -6.84
CA GLY A 171 -11.50 1.95 -6.93
C GLY A 171 -12.55 1.89 -8.04
N LEU A 172 -12.14 1.47 -9.24
CA LEU A 172 -13.01 1.30 -10.41
C LEU A 172 -14.14 0.30 -10.13
N GLU A 173 -13.80 -0.87 -9.58
CA GLU A 173 -14.75 -1.91 -9.22
C GLU A 173 -15.82 -1.39 -8.26
N ARG A 174 -15.41 -0.65 -7.23
CA ARG A 174 -16.34 -0.07 -6.26
C ARG A 174 -17.25 0.98 -6.88
N TRP A 175 -16.72 1.80 -7.80
CA TRP A 175 -17.55 2.73 -8.56
C TRP A 175 -18.55 2.00 -9.46
N LEU A 176 -18.13 0.93 -10.16
CA LEU A 176 -19.02 0.16 -11.04
C LEU A 176 -20.22 -0.43 -10.29
N ARG A 177 -20.01 -0.90 -9.05
CA ARG A 177 -21.08 -1.45 -8.21
C ARG A 177 -22.04 -0.41 -7.65
N ARG A 178 -21.53 0.76 -7.24
CA ARG A 178 -22.31 1.76 -6.50
C ARG A 178 -22.85 2.87 -7.38
N ARG A 179 -22.11 3.24 -8.43
CA ARG A 179 -22.40 4.34 -9.36
C ARG A 179 -22.68 5.68 -8.65
N THR A 180 -22.10 5.92 -7.48
CA THR A 180 -22.24 7.17 -6.72
C THR A 180 -21.04 8.10 -6.88
N ARG A 181 -21.25 9.41 -6.70
CA ARG A 181 -20.17 10.41 -6.66
C ARG A 181 -19.14 10.12 -5.56
N ALA A 182 -19.61 9.65 -4.40
CA ALA A 182 -18.73 9.27 -3.31
C ALA A 182 -17.79 8.11 -3.71
N ALA A 183 -18.30 7.12 -4.45
CA ALA A 183 -17.48 6.02 -4.95
C ALA A 183 -16.41 6.49 -5.95
N VAL A 184 -16.72 7.49 -6.79
CA VAL A 184 -15.72 8.10 -7.69
C VAL A 184 -14.60 8.79 -6.89
N VAL A 185 -14.95 9.64 -5.92
CA VAL A 185 -13.95 10.35 -5.10
C VAL A 185 -13.05 9.35 -4.36
N LEU A 186 -13.65 8.35 -3.72
CA LEU A 186 -12.90 7.32 -3.01
C LEU A 186 -12.04 6.47 -3.96
N GLY A 187 -12.50 6.21 -5.19
CA GLY A 187 -11.73 5.53 -6.22
C GLY A 187 -10.51 6.35 -6.68
N ILE A 188 -10.68 7.66 -6.85
CA ILE A 188 -9.57 8.59 -7.15
C ILE A 188 -8.55 8.60 -6.02
N MET A 189 -8.99 8.66 -4.76
CA MET A 189 -8.07 8.61 -3.62
C MET A 189 -7.28 7.30 -3.56
N LEU A 190 -7.92 6.15 -3.86
CA LEU A 190 -7.21 4.87 -3.97
C LEU A 190 -6.16 4.88 -5.09
N ALA A 191 -6.53 5.37 -6.27
CA ALA A 191 -5.60 5.46 -7.41
C ALA A 191 -4.42 6.40 -7.09
N ALA A 192 -4.69 7.53 -6.42
CA ALA A 192 -3.66 8.45 -5.97
C ALA A 192 -2.72 7.80 -4.94
N ALA A 193 -3.25 7.03 -3.98
CA ALA A 193 -2.41 6.27 -3.04
C ALA A 193 -1.50 5.28 -3.77
N GLY A 194 -2.04 4.53 -4.73
CA GLY A 194 -1.25 3.62 -5.55
C GLY A 194 -0.20 4.32 -6.41
N TYR A 195 -0.51 5.52 -6.92
CA TYR A 195 0.43 6.31 -7.72
C TYR A 195 1.58 6.84 -6.86
N LEU A 196 1.30 7.27 -5.64
CA LEU A 196 2.35 7.66 -4.69
C LEU A 196 3.27 6.48 -4.36
N LEU A 197 2.74 5.26 -4.16
CA LEU A 197 3.56 4.04 -4.02
C LEU A 197 4.34 3.70 -5.28
N GLN A 198 3.79 3.99 -6.46
CA GLN A 198 4.50 3.79 -7.72
C GLN A 198 5.79 4.62 -7.74
N ILE A 199 5.68 5.91 -7.38
CA ILE A 199 6.81 6.84 -7.37
C ILE A 199 7.89 6.34 -6.41
N SER A 200 7.51 6.07 -5.17
CA SER A 200 8.38 5.46 -4.17
C SER A 200 7.55 5.03 -2.95
N HIS A 201 7.85 3.86 -2.40
CA HIS A 201 7.32 3.43 -1.10
C HIS A 201 8.13 3.97 0.09
N ALA A 202 9.32 4.50 -0.17
CA ALA A 202 10.15 5.13 0.84
C ALA A 202 9.67 6.56 1.13
N ALA A 203 10.32 7.21 2.09
CA ALA A 203 10.02 8.58 2.47
C ALA A 203 10.15 9.56 1.27
N MET A 204 9.25 10.52 1.05
CA MET A 204 8.02 10.84 1.80
C MET A 204 6.73 10.42 1.08
N THR A 205 6.83 9.88 -0.14
CA THR A 205 5.67 9.46 -0.93
C THR A 205 5.01 8.20 -0.37
N GLY A 206 5.79 7.27 0.16
CA GLY A 206 5.27 6.07 0.82
C GLY A 206 4.39 6.36 2.03
N PRO A 207 4.88 7.12 3.03
CA PRO A 207 4.06 7.57 4.15
C PRO A 207 2.75 8.21 3.72
N ALA A 208 2.79 9.12 2.74
CA ALA A 208 1.60 9.76 2.20
C ALA A 208 0.64 8.77 1.54
N ALA A 209 1.17 7.78 0.81
CA ALA A 209 0.37 6.75 0.16
C ALA A 209 -0.39 5.86 1.17
N PHE A 210 0.32 5.36 2.19
CA PHE A 210 -0.28 4.49 3.20
C PHE A 210 -1.26 5.25 4.11
N ALA A 211 -0.97 6.52 4.42
CA ALA A 211 -1.91 7.40 5.11
C ALA A 211 -3.18 7.61 4.27
N LEU A 212 -3.04 7.90 2.97
CA LEU A 212 -4.18 8.10 2.08
C LEU A 212 -5.02 6.82 1.95
N LEU A 213 -4.38 5.65 1.79
CA LEU A 213 -5.07 4.35 1.79
C LEU A 213 -5.90 4.15 3.07
N THR A 214 -5.31 4.44 4.22
CA THR A 214 -5.97 4.32 5.54
C THR A 214 -7.18 5.24 5.63
N ILE A 215 -7.01 6.52 5.27
CA ILE A 215 -8.08 7.52 5.29
C ILE A 215 -9.22 7.09 4.34
N THR A 216 -8.88 6.65 3.13
CA THR A 216 -9.86 6.18 2.14
C THR A 216 -10.63 4.95 2.63
N ALA A 217 -9.96 3.99 3.26
CA ALA A 217 -10.61 2.82 3.83
C ALA A 217 -11.57 3.19 4.98
N LEU A 218 -11.15 4.06 5.90
CA LEU A 218 -12.01 4.56 6.97
C LEU A 218 -13.23 5.31 6.42
N ALA A 219 -13.02 6.20 5.44
CA ALA A 219 -14.10 6.92 4.80
C ALA A 219 -15.12 5.97 4.16
N MET A 220 -14.67 4.92 3.46
CA MET A 220 -15.54 3.85 2.96
C MET A 220 -16.32 3.19 4.10
N HIS A 221 -15.64 2.76 5.17
CA HIS A 221 -16.27 2.08 6.30
C HIS A 221 -17.40 2.90 6.93
N PHE A 222 -17.17 4.19 7.18
CA PHE A 222 -18.16 5.06 7.81
C PHE A 222 -19.31 5.41 6.87
N LEU A 223 -19.06 5.58 5.57
CA LEU A 223 -20.11 5.80 4.58
C LEU A 223 -21.03 4.58 4.46
N GLU A 224 -20.46 3.37 4.40
CA GLU A 224 -21.23 2.12 4.35
C GLU A 224 -22.08 1.92 5.60
N ARG A 225 -21.53 2.21 6.78
CA ARG A 225 -22.31 2.17 8.03
C ARG A 225 -23.47 3.15 8.02
N ARG A 226 -23.27 4.37 7.53
CA ARG A 226 -24.32 5.39 7.42
C ARG A 226 -25.43 5.00 6.45
N GLU A 227 -25.07 4.46 5.29
CA GLU A 227 -26.04 3.97 4.29
C GLU A 227 -26.86 2.81 4.85
N ASN A 228 -26.19 1.84 5.49
CA ASN A 228 -26.86 0.68 6.09
C ASN A 228 -27.77 1.06 7.27
N ALA A 229 -27.45 2.13 8.01
CA ALA A 229 -28.30 2.63 9.10
C ALA A 229 -29.56 3.36 8.57
N LYS A 230 -29.52 3.93 7.36
CA LYS A 230 -30.65 4.63 6.74
C LYS A 230 -31.65 3.68 6.07
N ALA A 231 -31.22 2.51 5.61
CA ALA A 231 -32.07 1.58 4.88
C ALA A 231 -33.31 1.07 5.69
N PRO A 232 -33.19 0.71 6.98
CA PRO A 232 -34.35 0.33 7.80
C PRO A 232 -35.34 1.48 8.02
N GLN A 233 -34.83 2.70 8.20
CA GLN A 233 -35.66 3.89 8.39
C GLN A 233 -36.45 4.22 7.11
N ALA A 234 -35.80 4.19 5.95
CA ALA A 234 -36.46 4.42 4.67
C ALA A 234 -37.54 3.36 4.37
N ALA A 235 -37.32 2.10 4.76
CA ALA A 235 -38.32 1.04 4.64
C ALA A 235 -39.51 1.25 5.59
N ALA A 236 -39.26 1.69 6.82
CA ALA A 236 -40.32 2.03 7.78
C ALA A 236 -41.14 3.24 7.33
N ASP A 237 -40.48 4.29 6.82
CA ASP A 237 -41.12 5.49 6.29
C ASP A 237 -41.98 5.17 5.04
N ALA A 238 -41.50 4.27 4.17
CA ALA A 238 -42.26 3.81 3.00
C ALA A 238 -43.52 3.00 3.37
N LEU A 239 -43.48 2.23 4.46
CA LEU A 239 -44.64 1.50 5.00
C LEU A 239 -45.63 2.42 5.72
N ALA A 240 -45.16 3.54 6.26
CA ALA A 240 -45.99 4.54 6.94
C ALA A 240 -46.62 5.58 5.99
N ALA A 241 -46.20 5.61 4.72
CA ALA A 241 -46.75 6.53 3.73
C ALA A 241 -48.22 6.15 3.42
N PRO A 242 -49.17 7.11 3.47
CA PRO A 242 -50.56 6.83 3.13
C PRO A 242 -50.66 6.38 1.66
N PRO A 243 -51.58 5.45 1.32
CA PRO A 243 -51.74 4.96 -0.04
C PRO A 243 -52.03 6.12 -0.99
N ASP A 244 -51.34 6.16 -2.14
CA ASP A 244 -51.52 7.18 -3.15
C ASP A 244 -52.94 7.09 -3.73
N THR A 245 -53.82 7.99 -3.32
CA THR A 245 -55.23 8.04 -3.75
C THR A 245 -55.39 8.63 -5.15
N ARG A 246 -54.31 8.95 -5.87
CA ARG A 246 -54.36 9.44 -7.25
C ARG A 246 -54.43 8.27 -8.23
N GLN A 247 -55.58 7.57 -8.25
CA GLN A 247 -55.95 6.86 -9.47
C GLN A 247 -56.33 7.89 -10.55
N PRO A 248 -55.78 7.83 -11.77
CA PRO A 248 -56.36 8.56 -12.89
C PRO A 248 -57.73 7.94 -13.16
N GLU A 249 -58.80 8.73 -13.02
CA GLU A 249 -60.12 8.33 -13.51
C GLU A 249 -59.98 7.99 -14.99
N LEU A 250 -60.15 6.71 -15.31
CA LEU A 250 -60.34 6.25 -16.68
C LEU A 250 -61.69 6.81 -17.13
N GLY A 251 -61.64 7.99 -17.76
CA GLY A 251 -62.77 8.59 -18.46
C GLY A 251 -63.29 7.64 -19.54
N ALA A 252 -64.58 7.33 -19.42
CA ALA A 252 -65.39 6.55 -20.34
C ALA A 252 -65.54 7.20 -21.72
#